data_AF-A0A2G4GD80-F1
#
_entry.id   AF-A0A2G4GD80-F1
#
_cell.length_a   1.000
_cell.length_b   1.000
_cell.length_c   1.000
_cell.angle_alpha   90.00
_cell.angle_beta   90.00
_cell.angle_gamma   90.00
#
_symmetry.space_group_name_H-M   'P 1'
#
loop_
_entity.id
_entity.type
_entity.pdbx_description
1 polymer ?
#
loop_
_entity_poly.entity_id
_entity_poly.type
_entity_poly.pdbx_seq_one_letter_code
_entity_poly.pdbx_strand_id
1 'polypeptide(L)' 'MPNCQETLKELELFLDSELPNVRIEEIMAHLTGCTDCQGAFEFHAELRTIVRVKAKRDHLPEGFSDRLLACFEPQSE' A
#
# COMPACT_ATOMS: atom_id res chain seq x y z
N MET A 1 -1.04 -17.03 15.94
CA MET A 1 -0.78 -17.25 14.50
C MET A 1 -1.99 -16.76 13.75
N PRO A 2 -1.86 -15.73 12.89
CA PRO A 2 -2.98 -15.21 12.13
C PRO A 2 -3.56 -16.30 11.23
N ASN A 3 -4.89 -16.31 11.10
CA ASN A 3 -5.57 -17.18 10.16
C ASN A 3 -5.68 -16.50 8.77
N CYS A 4 -6.12 -17.25 7.75
CA CYS A 4 -6.24 -16.73 6.39
C CYS A 4 -7.14 -15.50 6.31
N GLN A 5 -8.23 -15.46 7.09
CA GLN A 5 -9.19 -14.35 7.06
C GLN A 5 -8.60 -13.06 7.62
N GLU A 6 -7.81 -13.14 8.69
CA GLU A 6 -7.09 -11.99 9.24
C GLU A 6 -6.01 -11.51 8.27
N THR A 7 -5.22 -12.44 7.72
CA THR A 7 -4.17 -12.13 6.73
C THR A 7 -4.74 -11.40 5.51
N LEU A 8 -5.87 -11.87 4.97
CA LEU A 8 -6.53 -11.23 3.83
C LEU A 8 -7.08 -9.83 4.16
N LYS A 9 -7.55 -9.59 5.39
CA LYS A 9 -8.03 -8.27 5.82
C LYS A 9 -6.89 -7.26 5.94
N GLU A 10 -5.74 -7.72 6.42
CA GLU A 10 -4.57 -6.87 6.67
C GLU A 10 -3.64 -6.76 5.44
N LEU A 11 -3.92 -7.50 4.36
CA LEU A 11 -3.08 -7.60 3.18
C LEU A 11 -2.83 -6.26 2.48
N GLU A 12 -3.86 -5.41 2.38
CA GLU A 12 -3.72 -4.06 1.78
C GLU A 12 -2.82 -3.16 2.64
N LEU A 13 -3.03 -3.15 3.96
CA LEU A 13 -2.19 -2.39 4.89
C LEU A 13 -0.73 -2.87 4.86
N PHE A 14 -0.52 -4.19 4.69
CA PHE A 14 0.80 -4.76 4.49
C PHE A 14 1.45 -4.24 3.20
N LEU A 15 0.72 -4.25 2.07
CA LEU A 15 1.21 -3.77 0.78
C LEU A 15 1.51 -2.27 0.74
N ASP A 16 0.78 -1.48 1.53
CA ASP A 16 0.99 -0.04 1.67
C ASP A 16 2.04 0.32 2.74
N SER A 17 2.63 -0.68 3.41
CA SER A 17 3.62 -0.47 4.50
C SER A 17 3.05 0.28 5.71
N GLU A 18 1.76 0.12 5.98
CA GLU A 18 1.02 0.77 7.07
C GLU A 18 0.80 -0.13 8.29
N LEU A 19 1.30 -1.37 8.25
CA LEU A 19 1.21 -2.27 9.38
C LEU A 19 2.30 -2.03 10.45
N PRO A 20 1.98 -2.23 11.74
CA PRO A 20 2.99 -2.26 12.79
C PRO A 20 4.01 -3.38 12.57
N ASN A 21 5.28 -3.15 12.93
CA ASN A 21 6.36 -4.13 12.76
C ASN A 21 6.04 -5.53 13.32
N VAL A 22 5.38 -5.61 14.48
CA VAL A 22 4.98 -6.88 15.09
C VAL A 22 4.01 -7.66 14.19
N ARG A 23 3.14 -6.96 13.44
CA ARG A 23 2.16 -7.59 12.53
C ARG A 23 2.77 -8.01 11.21
N ILE A 24 3.80 -7.31 10.74
CA ILE A 24 4.55 -7.66 9.53
C ILE A 24 5.11 -9.08 9.65
N GLU A 25 5.76 -9.41 10.77
CA GLU A 25 6.33 -10.74 10.99
C GLU A 25 5.27 -11.85 10.98
N GLU A 26 4.12 -11.60 11.64
CA GLU A 26 3.01 -12.56 11.71
C GLU A 26 2.40 -12.85 10.34
N ILE A 27 2.17 -11.81 9.53
CA ILE A 27 1.63 -11.94 8.17
C ILE A 27 2.64 -12.62 7.27
N MET A 28 3.92 -12.23 7.30
CA MET A 28 4.96 -12.85 6.50
C MET A 28 5.08 -14.35 6.79
N ALA A 29 5.00 -14.75 8.06
CA ALA A 29 5.01 -16.15 8.44
C ALA A 29 3.81 -16.91 7.84
N HIS A 30 2.62 -16.31 7.82
CA HIS A 30 1.43 -16.92 7.21
C HIS A 30 1.52 -17.00 5.69
N LEU A 31 1.92 -15.92 5.02
CA LEU A 31 2.10 -15.89 3.56
C LEU A 31 3.11 -16.93 3.09
N THR A 32 4.17 -17.17 3.87
CA THR A 32 5.17 -18.20 3.54
C THR A 32 4.62 -19.63 3.70
N GLY A 33 3.63 -19.83 4.57
CA GLY A 33 3.08 -21.14 4.89
C GLY A 33 1.75 -21.48 4.21
N CYS A 34 1.11 -20.52 3.52
CA CYS A 34 -0.22 -20.68 2.96
C CYS A 34 -0.26 -20.24 1.48
N THR A 35 -0.36 -21.22 0.57
CA THR A 35 -0.39 -20.98 -0.88
C THR A 35 -1.54 -20.09 -1.32
N ASP A 36 -2.72 -20.20 -0.71
CA ASP A 36 -3.90 -19.40 -1.06
C ASP A 36 -3.67 -17.91 -0.73
N CYS A 37 -3.14 -17.63 0.46
CA CYS A 37 -2.84 -16.25 0.87
C CYS A 37 -1.63 -15.70 0.12
N GLN A 38 -0.65 -16.54 -0.21
CA GLN A 38 0.46 -16.15 -1.09
C GLN A 38 -0.04 -15.75 -2.47
N GLY A 39 -0.92 -16.53 -3.10
CA GLY A 39 -1.50 -16.21 -4.39
C GLY A 39 -2.32 -14.91 -4.36
N ALA A 40 -3.07 -14.68 -3.28
CA ALA A 40 -3.76 -13.40 -3.06
C ALA A 40 -2.75 -12.24 -2.96
N PHE A 41 -1.68 -12.37 -2.17
CA PHE A 41 -0.63 -11.36 -2.08
C PHE A 41 -0.02 -11.03 -3.44
N GLU A 42 0.38 -12.05 -4.21
CA GLU A 42 1.00 -11.87 -5.52
C GLU A 42 0.07 -11.13 -6.50
N PHE A 43 -1.20 -11.51 -6.54
CA PHE A 43 -2.20 -10.83 -7.37
C PHE A 43 -2.36 -9.35 -7.00
N HIS A 44 -2.52 -9.03 -5.72
CA HIS A 44 -2.69 -7.65 -5.27
C HIS A 44 -1.42 -6.81 -5.50
N ALA A 45 -0.23 -7.39 -5.30
CA ALA A 45 1.05 -6.73 -5.58
C ALA A 45 1.23 -6.40 -7.07
N GLU A 46 0.86 -7.32 -7.97
CA GLU A 46 0.88 -7.10 -9.40
C GLU A 46 -0.15 -6.04 -9.82
N LEU A 47 -1.38 -6.14 -9.32
CA LEU A 47 -2.44 -5.16 -9.58
C LEU A 47 -2.00 -3.75 -9.19
N ARG A 48 -1.42 -3.58 -8.00
CA ARG A 48 -0.90 -2.29 -7.51
C ARG A 48 0.20 -1.73 -8.42
N THR A 49 1.05 -2.60 -8.97
CA THR A 49 2.06 -2.21 -9.95
C THR A 49 1.42 -1.68 -11.24
N ILE A 50 0.41 -2.38 -11.77
CA ILE A 50 -0.32 -1.96 -12.97
C ILE A 50 -1.03 -0.61 -12.75
N VAL A 51 -1.73 -0.46 -11.63
CA VAL A 51 -2.43 0.79 -11.26
C VAL A 51 -1.43 1.94 -11.17
N ARG A 52 -0.29 1.74 -10.50
CA ARG A 52 0.77 2.75 -10.38
C ARG A 52 1.31 3.17 -11.75
N VAL A 53 1.53 2.23 -12.66
CA VAL A 53 2.01 2.52 -14.02
C VAL A 53 0.98 3.34 -14.80
N LYS A 54 -0.32 3.01 -14.67
CA LYS A 54 -1.39 3.77 -15.32
C LYS A 54 -1.53 5.17 -14.74
N ALA A 55 -1.57 5.32 -13.42
CA ALA A 55 -1.73 6.60 -12.74
C ALA A 55 -0.58 7.58 -13.06
N LYS A 56 0.64 7.09 -13.31
CA LYS A 56 1.77 7.93 -13.75
C LYS A 56 1.58 8.58 -15.13
N ARG A 57 0.71 8.02 -15.97
CA ARG A 57 0.40 8.59 -17.30
C ARG A 57 -0.65 9.70 -17.21
N ASP A 58 -1.35 9.79 -16.09
CA ASP A 58 -2.28 10.87 -15.83
C ASP A 58 -1.50 12.11 -15.41
N HIS A 59 -1.82 13.21 -16.09
CA HIS A 59 -1.21 14.50 -15.85
C HIS A 59 -1.96 15.14 -14.68
N LEU A 60 -1.19 15.62 -13.69
CA LEU A 60 -1.74 16.44 -12.64
C LEU A 60 -2.28 17.74 -13.27
N PRO A 61 -3.36 18.32 -12.72
CA PRO A 61 -3.84 19.62 -13.15
C PRO A 61 -2.71 20.67 -13.10
N GLU A 62 -2.67 21.57 -14.07
CA GLU A 62 -1.70 22.67 -14.05
C GLU A 62 -1.79 23.47 -12.75
N GLY A 63 -0.64 23.84 -12.20
CA GLY A 63 -0.55 24.57 -10.93
C GLY A 63 -0.89 23.75 -9.67
N PHE A 64 -1.18 22.44 -9.78
CA PHE A 64 -1.44 21.60 -8.60
C PHE A 64 -0.21 21.54 -7.68
N SER A 65 0.99 21.35 -8.23
CA SER A 65 2.23 21.30 -7.45
C SER A 65 2.50 22.63 -6.74
N ASP A 66 2.28 23.76 -7.40
CA ASP A 66 2.46 25.08 -6.81
C ASP A 66 1.50 25.32 -5.64
N ARG A 67 0.22 24.93 -5.83
CA ARG A 67 -0.80 24.99 -4.76
C ARG A 67 -0.47 24.07 -3.59
N LEU A 68 0.06 22.87 -3.87
CA LEU A 68 0.48 21.92 -2.85
C LEU A 68 1.65 22.46 -2.03
N LEU A 69 2.65 23.06 -2.69
CA LEU A 69 3.79 23.70 -2.03
C LEU A 69 3.36 24.87 -1.15
N ALA A 70 2.43 25.70 -1.62
CA ALA A 70 1.89 26.82 -0.84
C ALA A 70 1.22 26.38 0.48
N CYS A 71 0.69 25.15 0.56
CA CYS A 71 0.15 24.61 1.82
C CYS A 71 1.23 24.27 2.86
N PHE A 72 2.47 24.05 2.43
CA PHE A 72 3.59 23.72 3.31
C PHE A 72 4.43 24.94 3.70
N GLU A 73 4.19 26.10 3.08
CA GLU A 73 4.82 27.33 3.52
C GLU A 73 4.28 27.72 4.91
N PRO A 74 5.16 27.94 5.91
CA PRO A 74 4.70 28.36 7.22
C PRO A 74 3.98 29.69 7.09
N GLN A 75 2.69 29.70 7.42
CA GLN A 75 1.93 30.95 7.58
C GLN A 75 2.57 31.69 8.75
N SER A 76 3.51 32.58 8.42
CA SER A 76 4.15 33.45 9.37
C SER A 76 3.11 34.52 9.73
N GLU A 77 2.48 34.36 10.89
CA GLU A 77 1.83 35.48 11.62
C GLU A 77 2.88 36.48 12.12
#